data_AF-A0A497FNF4-F1
#
_entry.id   AF-A0A497FNF4-F1
#
_cell.length_a   1.000
_cell.length_b   1.000
_cell.length_c   1.000
_cell.angle_alpha   90.00
_cell.angle_beta   90.00
_cell.angle_gamma   90.00
#
_symmetry.space_group_name_H-M   'P 1'
#
loop_
_entity.id
_entity.type
_entity.pdbx_description
1 polymer ?
#
loop_
_entity_poly.entity_id
_entity_poly.type
_entity_poly.pdbx_seq_one_letter_code
_entity_poly.pdbx_strand_id
1 'polypeptide(L)'
;MSEGIHKNRILEHVRLVASEILKGTRSRTISIKLRTLLKYAYVSYIVKTTNLNTIRGLVPRIKPPSRFTNQYFYRDMEEYLRRHFRVKFEKRRNARYVVLYNR
;
A
#
# COMPACT_ATOMS: atom_id res chain seq x y z
N MET A 1 13.20 -0.67 -20.48
CA MET A 1 13.36 -0.32 -19.05
C MET A 1 12.72 -1.43 -18.21
N SER A 2 13.50 -2.08 -17.33
CA SER A 2 13.16 -3.37 -16.72
C SER A 2 11.94 -3.31 -15.79
N GLU A 3 11.04 -4.28 -15.93
CA GLU A 3 9.82 -4.44 -15.12
C GLU A 3 10.10 -4.51 -13.61
N GLY A 4 11.24 -5.07 -13.22
CA GLY A 4 11.66 -5.13 -11.80
C GLY A 4 11.83 -3.75 -11.17
N ILE A 5 12.23 -2.75 -11.95
CA ILE A 5 12.41 -1.37 -11.46
C ILE A 5 11.05 -0.76 -11.09
N HIS A 6 10.02 -0.99 -11.90
CA HIS A 6 8.68 -0.49 -11.62
C HIS A 6 8.07 -1.16 -10.38
N LYS A 7 8.25 -2.48 -10.23
CA LYS A 7 7.82 -3.22 -9.04
C LYS A 7 8.43 -2.62 -7.77
N ASN A 8 9.75 -2.47 -7.72
CA ASN A 8 10.44 -1.96 -6.54
C ASN A 8 10.03 -0.52 -6.21
N ARG A 9 9.85 0.34 -7.22
CA ARG A 9 9.35 1.70 -7.00
C ARG A 9 7.93 1.71 -6.42
N ILE A 10 7.03 0.85 -6.90
CA ILE A 10 5.67 0.77 -6.32
C ILE A 10 5.72 0.26 -4.87
N LEU A 11 6.56 -0.74 -4.56
CA LEU A 11 6.74 -1.21 -3.18
C LEU A 11 7.25 -0.10 -2.26
N GLU A 12 8.16 0.75 -2.74
CA GLU A 12 8.60 1.92 -1.98
C GLU A 12 7.44 2.90 -1.72
N HIS A 13 6.60 3.15 -2.72
CA HIS A 13 5.38 3.95 -2.52
C HIS A 13 4.36 3.27 -1.59
N VAL A 14 4.32 1.93 -1.50
CA VAL A 14 3.54 1.22 -0.48
C VAL A 14 4.03 1.57 0.92
N ARG A 15 5.35 1.59 1.14
CA ARG A 15 5.96 2.00 2.42
C ARG A 15 5.67 3.46 2.74
N LEU A 16 5.86 4.37 1.78
CA LEU A 16 5.61 5.80 1.98
C LEU A 16 4.15 6.09 2.34
N VAL A 17 3.20 5.52 1.59
CA VAL A 17 1.77 5.69 1.88
C VAL A 17 1.38 5.07 3.22
N ALA A 18 1.88 3.87 3.54
CA ALA A 18 1.62 3.25 4.85
C ALA A 18 2.16 4.12 6.00
N SER A 19 3.33 4.74 5.82
CA SER A 19 3.92 5.67 6.80
C SER A 19 3.05 6.90 7.00
N GLU A 20 2.57 7.54 5.93
CA GLU A 20 1.68 8.71 6.04
C GLU A 20 0.34 8.35 6.69
N ILE A 21 -0.23 7.17 6.39
CA ILE A 21 -1.43 6.66 7.07
C ILE A 21 -1.18 6.51 8.57
N LEU A 22 -0.01 5.99 8.95
CA LEU A 22 0.34 5.77 10.35
C LEU A 22 0.60 7.09 11.10
N LYS A 23 1.27 8.06 10.47
CA LYS A 23 1.50 9.39 11.05
C LYS A 23 0.19 10.14 11.30
N GLY A 24 -0.81 9.96 10.42
CA GLY A 24 -2.09 10.63 10.50
C GLY A 24 -3.11 9.98 11.44
N THR A 25 -2.83 8.80 12.02
CA THR A 25 -3.79 8.12 12.89
C THR A 25 -3.56 8.41 14.37
N ARG A 26 -4.64 8.63 15.13
CA ARG A 26 -4.62 8.70 16.60
C ARG A 26 -4.80 7.33 17.25
N SER A 27 -5.21 6.32 16.49
CA SER A 27 -5.46 4.97 17.00
C SER A 27 -4.16 4.21 17.21
N ARG A 28 -4.13 3.34 18.24
CA ARG A 28 -3.01 2.40 18.51
C ARG A 28 -2.78 1.42 17.35
N THR A 29 -3.83 1.14 16.58
CA THR A 29 -3.75 0.28 15.38
C THR A 29 -4.60 0.84 14.25
N ILE A 30 -4.19 0.56 13.01
CA ILE A 30 -4.97 0.85 11.82
C ILE A 30 -4.97 -0.37 10.90
N SER A 31 -6.15 -0.73 10.40
CA SER A 31 -6.33 -1.86 9.48
C SER A 31 -6.72 -1.35 8.11
N ILE A 32 -5.98 -1.74 7.08
CA ILE A 32 -6.25 -1.35 5.69
C ILE A 32 -6.18 -2.59 4.78
N LYS A 33 -7.13 -2.71 3.85
CA LYS A 33 -7.10 -3.76 2.82
C LYS A 33 -5.83 -3.60 1.98
N LEU A 34 -5.10 -4.68 1.72
CA LEU A 34 -3.92 -4.63 0.85
C LEU A 34 -4.24 -4.09 -0.54
N ARG A 35 -5.39 -4.46 -1.09
CA ARG A 35 -5.88 -3.93 -2.38
C ARG A 35 -6.04 -2.40 -2.35
N THR A 36 -6.51 -1.83 -1.23
CA THR A 36 -6.65 -0.37 -1.09
C THR A 36 -5.29 0.29 -0.98
N LEU A 37 -4.40 -0.28 -0.17
CA LEU A 37 -3.03 0.22 -0.02
C LEU A 37 -2.27 0.20 -1.35
N LEU A 38 -2.43 -0.85 -2.16
CA LEU A 38 -1.87 -0.94 -3.52
C LEU A 38 -2.39 0.19 -4.41
N LYS A 39 -3.70 0.44 -4.42
CA LYS A 39 -4.28 1.53 -5.22
C LYS A 39 -3.67 2.87 -4.83
N TYR A 40 -3.55 3.14 -3.54
CA TYR A 40 -2.99 4.39 -3.05
C TYR A 40 -1.50 4.50 -3.42
N ALA A 41 -0.73 3.42 -3.24
CA ALA A 41 0.68 3.38 -3.61
C ALA A 41 0.90 3.58 -5.11
N TYR A 42 0.06 2.98 -5.96
CA TYR A 42 0.16 3.15 -7.40
C TYR A 42 -0.14 4.60 -7.82
N VAL A 43 -1.20 5.20 -7.28
CA VAL A 43 -1.49 6.62 -7.50
C VAL A 43 -0.31 7.48 -7.05
N SER A 44 0.17 7.26 -5.82
CA SER A 44 1.34 7.94 -5.27
C SER A 44 2.57 7.81 -6.19
N TYR A 45 2.80 6.63 -6.77
CA TYR A 45 3.87 6.38 -7.72
C TYR A 45 3.71 7.14 -9.04
N ILE A 46 2.49 7.23 -9.58
CA ILE A 46 2.22 7.94 -10.82
C ILE A 46 2.33 9.45 -10.64
N VAL A 47 1.71 10.00 -9.60
CA VAL A 47 1.61 11.45 -9.38
C VAL A 47 2.64 12.03 -8.42
N LYS A 48 3.58 11.20 -7.94
CA LYS A 48 4.73 11.60 -7.10
C LYS A 48 4.35 12.38 -5.83
N THR A 49 3.27 11.98 -5.16
CA THR A 49 2.83 12.58 -3.89
C THR A 49 2.45 11.53 -2.88
N THR A 50 2.61 11.84 -1.59
CA THR A 50 2.15 11.02 -0.46
C THR A 50 0.94 11.64 0.25
N ASN A 51 0.46 12.81 -0.21
CA ASN A 51 -0.73 13.45 0.35
C ASN A 51 -1.97 12.56 0.18
N LEU A 52 -2.49 12.05 1.31
CA LEU A 52 -3.58 11.08 1.30
C LEU A 52 -4.89 11.64 0.74
N ASN A 53 -5.15 12.95 0.86
CA ASN A 53 -6.35 13.57 0.31
C ASN A 53 -6.28 13.62 -1.22
N THR A 54 -5.14 14.05 -1.76
CA THR A 54 -4.88 14.03 -3.21
C THR A 54 -4.95 12.61 -3.76
N ILE A 55 -4.30 11.65 -3.09
CA ILE A 55 -4.31 10.25 -3.51
C ILE A 55 -5.75 9.73 -3.57
N ARG A 56 -6.54 9.89 -2.50
CA ARG A 56 -7.93 9.42 -2.43
C ARG A 56 -8.79 9.97 -3.56
N GLY A 57 -8.64 11.26 -3.88
CA GLY A 57 -9.37 11.91 -4.97
C GLY A 57 -9.07 11.34 -6.35
N LEU A 58 -7.89 10.76 -6.55
CA LEU A 58 -7.43 10.25 -7.85
C LEU A 58 -7.63 8.74 -8.04
N VAL A 59 -7.88 7.98 -6.97
CA VAL A 59 -8.10 6.52 -7.04
C VAL A 59 -9.15 6.07 -8.06
N PRO A 60 -10.29 6.77 -8.26
CA PRO A 60 -11.28 6.35 -9.26
C PRO A 60 -10.74 6.39 -10.70
N ARG A 61 -9.80 7.30 -10.99
CA ARG A 61 -9.29 7.60 -12.33
C ARG A 61 -8.00 6.84 -12.66
N ILE A 62 -7.15 6.60 -11.68
CA ILE A 62 -5.84 5.96 -11.85
C ILE A 62 -5.86 4.58 -11.21
N LYS A 63 -5.86 3.53 -12.05
CA LYS A 63 -5.95 2.13 -11.60
C LYS A 63 -4.60 1.41 -11.77
N PRO A 64 -4.19 0.58 -10.80
CA PRO A 64 -3.04 -0.30 -10.97
C PRO A 64 -3.27 -1.28 -12.13
N PRO A 65 -2.31 -1.46 -13.04
CA PRO A 65 -2.31 -2.52 -14.05
C PRO A 65 -2.47 -3.92 -13.43
N SER A 66 -3.08 -4.84 -14.19
CA SER A 66 -3.36 -6.22 -13.76
C SER A 66 -2.14 -6.99 -13.24
N ARG A 67 -0.96 -6.72 -13.83
CA ARG A 67 0.34 -7.28 -13.41
C ARG A 67 0.75 -6.94 -11.97
N PHE A 68 0.17 -5.90 -11.36
CA PHE A 68 0.40 -5.55 -9.95
C PHE A 68 -0.77 -5.98 -9.05
N THR A 69 -1.88 -6.45 -9.62
CA THR A 69 -3.08 -6.88 -8.88
C THR A 69 -3.20 -8.40 -8.83
N ASN A 70 -2.09 -9.12 -8.70
CA ASN A 70 -2.05 -10.58 -8.57
C ASN A 70 -1.47 -11.02 -7.21
N GLN A 71 -1.62 -12.30 -6.89
CA GLN A 71 -1.21 -12.86 -5.60
C GLN A 71 0.30 -12.71 -5.35
N TYR A 72 1.15 -12.81 -6.38
CA TYR A 72 2.59 -12.65 -6.24
C TYR A 72 2.96 -11.24 -5.77
N PHE A 73 2.40 -10.21 -6.42
CA PHE A 73 2.65 -8.83 -6.00
C PHE A 73 2.11 -8.54 -4.60
N TYR A 74 0.95 -9.10 -4.24
CA TYR A 74 0.44 -8.97 -2.87
C TYR A 74 1.37 -9.62 -1.84
N ARG A 75 1.98 -10.78 -2.15
CA ARG A 75 3.00 -11.40 -1.28
C ARG A 75 4.22 -10.51 -1.13
N ASP A 76 4.70 -9.91 -2.22
CA ASP A 76 5.82 -8.95 -2.18
C ASP A 76 5.49 -7.77 -1.26
N MET A 77 4.27 -7.23 -1.35
CA MET A 77 3.82 -6.16 -0.44
C MET A 77 3.83 -6.61 1.02
N GLU A 78 3.37 -7.82 1.32
CA GLU A 78 3.39 -8.33 2.70
C GLU A 78 4.81 -8.41 3.24
N GLU A 79 5.73 -9.03 2.49
CA GLU A 79 7.13 -9.15 2.88
C GLU A 79 7.80 -7.80 3.05
N TYR A 80 7.55 -6.86 2.12
CA TYR A 80 8.11 -5.52 2.17
C TYR A 80 7.61 -4.74 3.39
N LEU A 81 6.31 -4.82 3.70
CA LEU A 81 5.73 -4.20 4.87
C LEU A 81 6.25 -4.81 6.19
N ARG A 82 6.45 -6.14 6.25
CA ARG A 82 7.04 -6.81 7.43
C ARG A 82 8.45 -6.31 7.74
N ARG A 83 9.24 -5.99 6.71
CA ARG A 83 10.62 -5.49 6.85
C ARG A 83 10.70 -4.05 7.37
N HIS A 84 9.60 -3.28 7.31
CA HIS A 84 9.63 -1.84 7.56
C HIS A 84 8.69 -1.36 8.67
N PHE A 85 7.71 -2.17 9.04
CA PHE A 85 6.71 -1.81 10.04
C PHE A 85 6.46 -2.97 11.00
N ARG A 86 6.01 -2.63 12.21
CA ARG A 86 5.32 -3.61 13.06
C ARG A 86 3.94 -3.83 12.46
N VAL A 87 3.72 -4.99 11.85
CA VAL A 87 2.47 -5.33 11.17
C VAL A 87 2.02 -6.76 11.45
N LYS A 88 0.71 -6.99 11.35
CA LYS A 88 0.14 -8.34 11.15
C LYS A 88 -0.74 -8.34 9.91
N PHE A 89 -0.94 -9.51 9.32
CA PHE A 89 -1.83 -9.68 8.17
C PHE A 89 -2.99 -10.58 8.56
N GLU A 90 -4.19 -10.11 8.26
CA GLU A 90 -5.43 -10.81 8.61
C GLU A 90 -6.22 -11.08 7.34
N LYS A 91 -6.75 -12.30 7.22
CA LYS A 91 -7.78 -12.62 6.24
C LYS A 91 -9.13 -12.40 6.91
N ARG A 92 -9.92 -11.46 6.39
CA ARG A 92 -11.29 -11.20 6.84
C ARG A 92 -12.23 -11.45 5.68
N ARG A 93 -13.01 -12.54 5.74
CA ARG A 93 -13.81 -13.04 4.62
C ARG A 93 -12.95 -13.19 3.35
N ASN A 94 -13.28 -12.46 2.29
CA ASN A 94 -12.62 -12.52 0.98
C ASN A 94 -11.54 -11.43 0.78
N ALA A 95 -11.09 -10.76 1.84
CA ALA A 95 -10.10 -9.69 1.73
C ALA A 95 -8.93 -9.90 2.71
N ARG A 96 -7.74 -9.53 2.22
CA ARG A 96 -6.51 -9.50 3.00
C ARG A 96 -6.26 -8.08 3.50
N TYR A 97 -6.06 -7.95 4.80
CA TYR A 97 -5.79 -6.70 5.49
C TYR A 97 -4.37 -6.70 6.05
N VAL A 98 -3.72 -5.55 5.99
CA VAL A 98 -2.57 -5.26 6.84
C VAL A 98 -3.04 -4.45 8.03
N VAL A 99 -2.63 -4.86 9.23
CA VAL A 99 -2.84 -4.13 10.46
C VAL A 99 -1.49 -3.55 10.88
N LEU A 100 -1.41 -2.22 10.86
CA LEU A 100 -0.24 -1.45 11.28
C LEU A 100 -0.43 -1.05 12.75
N TYR A 101 0.64 -1.15 13.53
CA TYR A 101 0.66 -0.73 14.93
C TYR A 101 1.33 0.65 15.03
N ASN A 102 0.60 1.61 15.61
CA ASN A 102 1.15 2.92 15.96
C ASN A 102 1.91 2.77 17.28
N ARG A 103 3.13 3.30 17.34
CA ARG A 103 3.99 3.18 18.53
C ARG A 103 3.51 4.11 19.63
#